data_AF-A0A5D0SNX9-F1
#
_entry.id   AF-A0A5D0SNX9-F1
#
_cell.length_a   1.000
_cell.length_b   1.000
_cell.length_c   1.000
_cell.angle_alpha   90.00
_cell.angle_beta   90.00
_cell.angle_gamma   90.00
#
_symmetry.space_group_name_H-M   'P 1'
#
loop_
_entity.id
_entity.type
_entity.pdbx_description
1 polymer ?
#
loop_
_entity_poly.entity_id
_entity_poly.type
_entity_poly.pdbx_seq_one_letter_code
_entity_poly.pdbx_strand_id
1 'polypeptide(L)'
;MKKVLLIVLAILITATFAFSAEEANVGESKLTWAGWDTIVYGWPKLNDAGQITSVQGISILGYTWRSYFNPVEPEKVNFYWEVGPNALILGLNAGAGITYPLPMKDSRFDYLYLSGGLNVFWGVLTAIIPIPAPWIGVTVTF
;
A
#
# COMPACT_ATOMS: atom_id res chain seq x y z
N MET A 1 -12.04 20.45 -26.20
CA MET A 1 -11.02 19.45 -25.76
C MET A 1 -10.36 19.82 -24.43
N LYS A 2 -9.72 20.99 -24.28
CA LYS A 2 -9.05 21.39 -23.02
C LYS A 2 -9.95 21.38 -21.77
N LYS A 3 -11.21 21.83 -21.91
CA LYS A 3 -12.19 21.85 -20.80
C LYS A 3 -12.62 20.45 -20.35
N VAL A 4 -12.75 19.52 -21.29
CA VAL A 4 -13.12 18.12 -20.99
C VAL A 4 -11.95 17.41 -20.28
N LEU A 5 -10.72 17.65 -20.74
CA LEU A 5 -9.52 17.14 -20.08
C LEU A 5 -9.39 17.65 -18.64
N LEU A 6 -9.66 18.93 -18.39
CA LEU A 6 -9.68 19.53 -17.06
C LEU A 6 -10.75 18.92 -16.15
N ILE A 7 -11.93 18.62 -16.69
CA ILE A 7 -13.01 17.97 -15.93
C ILE A 7 -12.62 16.52 -15.57
N VAL A 8 -12.03 15.78 -16.51
CA VAL A 8 -11.55 14.41 -16.24
C VAL A 8 -10.42 14.41 -15.20
N LEU A 9 -9.48 15.37 -15.28
CA LEU A 9 -8.45 15.56 -14.27
C LEU A 9 -9.02 15.94 -12.91
N ALA A 10 -10.00 16.85 -12.86
CA ALA A 10 -10.66 17.24 -11.63
C ALA A 10 -11.39 16.05 -10.99
N ILE A 11 -12.09 15.23 -11.79
CA ILE A 11 -12.76 14.01 -11.31
C ILE A 11 -11.74 13.01 -10.77
N LEU A 12 -10.64 12.75 -11.48
CA LEU A 12 -9.56 11.87 -11.02
C LEU A 12 -8.95 12.36 -9.71
N ILE A 13 -8.67 13.66 -9.60
CA ILE A 13 -8.13 14.27 -8.37
C ILE A 13 -9.15 14.15 -7.23
N THR A 14 -10.43 14.46 -7.45
CA THR A 14 -11.46 14.31 -6.39
C THR A 14 -11.71 12.86 -6.00
N ALA A 15 -11.59 11.91 -6.93
CA ALA A 15 -11.67 10.49 -6.63
C ALA A 15 -10.51 10.05 -5.73
N THR A 16 -9.30 10.60 -5.90
CA THR A 16 -8.17 10.31 -4.98
C THR A 16 -8.39 10.85 -3.56
N PHE A 17 -9.17 11.92 -3.38
CA PHE A 17 -9.49 12.47 -2.05
C PHE A 17 -10.72 11.82 -1.39
N ALA A 18 -11.65 11.27 -2.18
CA ALA A 18 -12.85 10.59 -1.67
C ALA A 18 -12.52 9.25 -0.99
N PHE A 19 -11.37 8.64 -1.31
CA PHE A 19 -10.79 7.51 -0.57
C PHE A 19 -9.89 7.99 0.57
N SER A 20 -10.38 8.95 1.37
CA SER A 20 -9.77 9.32 2.64
C SER A 20 -9.85 8.13 3.60
N ALA A 21 -8.78 7.33 3.58
CA ALA A 21 -8.24 6.54 4.67
C ALA A 21 -9.00 6.64 6.00
N GLU A 22 -9.78 5.62 6.34
CA GLU A 22 -10.23 5.46 7.72
C GLU A 22 -8.99 5.16 8.59
N GLU A 23 -8.60 6.14 9.42
CA GLU A 23 -7.38 6.10 10.21
C GLU A 23 -7.47 5.03 11.30
N ALA A 24 -6.52 4.09 11.36
CA ALA A 24 -6.41 3.23 12.53
C ALA A 24 -5.62 3.91 13.64
N ASN A 25 -6.31 4.18 14.75
CA ASN A 25 -5.69 4.68 15.97
C ASN A 25 -5.36 3.50 16.90
N VAL A 26 -4.15 3.50 17.45
CA VAL A 26 -3.73 2.61 18.54
C VAL A 26 -3.55 3.48 19.77
N GLY A 27 -4.55 3.51 20.66
CA GLY A 27 -4.59 4.48 21.76
C GLY A 27 -4.80 5.90 21.24
N GLU A 28 -3.90 6.83 21.59
CA GLU A 28 -3.92 8.22 21.10
C GLU A 28 -3.03 8.44 19.86
N SER A 29 -2.28 7.43 19.43
CA SER A 29 -1.31 7.53 18.34
C SER A 29 -1.79 6.85 17.07
N LYS A 30 -1.52 7.48 15.92
CA LYS A 30 -1.78 6.88 14.60
C LYS A 30 -0.71 5.84 14.31
N LEU A 31 -1.13 4.58 14.16
CA LEU A 31 -0.21 3.52 13.77
C LEU A 31 0.36 3.87 12.39
N THR A 32 1.67 3.92 12.28
CA THR A 32 2.37 4.30 11.06
C THR A 32 3.13 3.11 10.50
N TRP A 33 3.13 2.96 9.18
CA TRP A 33 3.92 1.98 8.44
C TRP A 33 5.04 2.70 7.71
N ALA A 34 6.30 2.30 7.89
CA ALA A 34 7.40 2.91 7.16
C ALA A 34 8.54 1.93 6.85
N GLY A 35 9.16 2.07 5.69
CA GLY A 35 10.34 1.29 5.33
C GLY A 35 10.60 1.21 3.83
N TRP A 36 11.51 0.30 3.45
CA TRP A 36 11.78 -0.01 2.06
C TRP A 36 10.76 -1.04 1.58
N ASP A 37 9.67 -0.60 1.00
CA ASP A 37 8.56 -1.43 0.52
C ASP A 37 7.86 -0.70 -0.65
N THR A 38 6.93 -1.35 -1.33
CA THR A 38 6.09 -0.69 -2.34
C THR A 38 5.23 0.40 -1.73
N ILE A 39 4.88 0.30 -0.44
CA ILE A 39 4.37 1.40 0.38
C ILE A 39 5.50 1.84 1.33
N VAL A 40 6.19 2.93 0.99
CA VAL A 40 7.33 3.45 1.75
C VAL A 40 6.90 4.11 3.05
N TYR A 41 5.74 4.77 3.02
CA TYR A 41 5.12 5.39 4.18
C TYR A 41 3.60 5.26 4.07
N GLY A 42 2.94 4.74 5.10
CA GLY A 42 1.51 4.47 5.03
C GLY A 42 0.82 4.37 6.38
N TRP A 43 -0.49 4.19 6.28
CA TRP A 43 -1.42 4.14 7.39
C TRP A 43 -2.16 2.81 7.33
N PRO A 44 -1.82 1.85 8.22
CA PRO A 44 -2.54 0.61 8.35
C PRO A 44 -4.00 0.85 8.79
N LYS A 45 -4.89 -0.04 8.36
CA LYS A 45 -6.25 -0.19 8.90
C LYS A 45 -6.30 -1.44 9.76
N LEU A 46 -6.87 -1.34 10.96
CA LEU A 46 -6.99 -2.46 11.89
C LEU A 46 -8.43 -3.01 11.92
N ASN A 47 -8.59 -4.30 12.20
CA ASN A 47 -9.88 -4.89 12.59
C ASN A 47 -10.12 -4.73 14.10
N ASP A 48 -11.27 -5.21 14.58
CA ASP A 48 -11.65 -5.17 16.01
C ASP A 48 -10.66 -5.93 16.93
N ALA A 49 -9.90 -6.88 16.37
CA ALA A 49 -8.86 -7.62 17.08
C ALA A 49 -7.49 -6.90 17.07
N GLY A 50 -7.38 -5.72 16.45
CA GLY A 50 -6.14 -4.96 16.33
C GLY A 50 -5.17 -5.49 15.28
N GLN A 51 -5.62 -6.34 14.36
CA GLN A 51 -4.82 -6.90 13.28
C GLN A 51 -4.92 -6.05 12.01
N ILE A 52 -3.82 -5.88 11.29
CA ILE A 52 -3.79 -5.11 10.04
C ILE A 52 -4.62 -5.84 8.97
N THR A 53 -5.55 -5.13 8.34
CA THR A 53 -6.39 -5.65 7.24
C THR A 53 -6.00 -5.05 5.90
N SER A 54 -5.54 -3.80 5.91
CA SER A 54 -5.03 -3.09 4.73
C SER A 54 -3.99 -2.06 5.13
N VAL A 55 -3.17 -1.61 4.20
CA VAL A 55 -2.27 -0.47 4.34
C VAL A 55 -2.44 0.40 3.12
N GLN A 56 -2.61 1.70 3.31
CA GLN A 56 -2.61 2.67 2.22
C GLN A 56 -1.50 3.67 2.44
N GLY A 57 -0.84 4.12 1.38
CA GLY A 57 0.25 5.04 1.58
C GLY A 57 0.98 5.44 0.31
N ILE A 58 2.02 6.22 0.55
CA ILE A 58 2.91 6.77 -0.46
C ILE A 58 3.86 5.66 -0.91
N SER A 59 3.89 5.42 -2.21
CA SER A 59 4.92 4.62 -2.87
C SER A 59 5.98 5.55 -3.48
N ILE A 60 7.15 5.02 -3.84
CA ILE A 60 8.18 5.79 -4.57
C ILE A 60 7.60 6.48 -5.82
N LEU A 61 6.60 5.83 -6.43
CA LEU A 61 6.08 6.21 -7.73
C LEU A 61 4.64 6.73 -7.68
N GLY A 62 4.05 6.98 -6.50
CA GLY A 62 2.67 7.44 -6.39
C GLY A 62 2.01 7.06 -5.07
N TYR A 63 0.84 6.45 -5.16
CA TYR A 63 0.05 6.03 -4.02
C TYR A 63 -0.40 4.58 -4.22
N THR A 64 -0.38 3.78 -3.17
CA THR A 64 -0.74 2.35 -3.25
C THR A 64 -1.66 1.98 -2.10
N TRP A 65 -2.65 1.16 -2.41
CA TRP A 65 -3.49 0.46 -1.45
C TRP A 65 -3.13 -1.02 -1.49
N ARG A 66 -2.75 -1.56 -0.33
CA ARG A 66 -2.54 -2.98 -0.09
C ARG A 66 -3.68 -3.51 0.76
N SER A 67 -4.28 -4.61 0.35
CA SER A 67 -5.28 -5.33 1.14
C SER A 67 -4.81 -6.75 1.38
N TYR A 68 -4.88 -7.20 2.62
CA TYR A 68 -4.56 -8.58 2.97
C TYR A 68 -5.77 -9.49 2.74
N PHE A 69 -5.53 -10.72 2.31
CA PHE A 69 -6.61 -11.72 2.12
C PHE A 69 -7.20 -12.17 3.47
N ASN A 70 -6.36 -12.24 4.48
CA ASN A 70 -6.73 -12.46 5.87
C ASN A 70 -6.05 -11.39 6.73
N PRO A 71 -6.62 -10.97 7.87
CA PRO A 71 -5.95 -10.05 8.78
C PRO A 71 -4.54 -10.55 9.12
N VAL A 72 -3.58 -9.63 9.21
CA VAL A 72 -2.17 -9.96 9.40
C VAL A 72 -1.97 -10.66 10.74
N GLU A 73 -1.45 -11.88 10.65
CA GLU A 73 -1.09 -12.71 11.79
C GLU A 73 0.43 -12.68 12.02
N PRO A 74 0.90 -12.42 13.26
CA PRO A 74 2.31 -12.52 13.62
C PRO A 74 2.90 -13.90 13.31
N GLU A 75 4.17 -13.94 12.91
CA GLU A 75 4.92 -15.18 12.67
C GLU A 75 4.28 -16.13 11.64
N LYS A 76 3.41 -15.60 10.78
CA LYS A 76 2.78 -16.32 9.67
C LYS A 76 2.99 -15.60 8.35
N VAL A 77 2.90 -16.36 7.27
CA VAL A 77 2.87 -15.81 5.91
C VAL A 77 1.48 -15.24 5.64
N ASN A 78 1.43 -13.94 5.40
CA ASN A 78 0.20 -13.21 5.11
C ASN A 78 0.18 -12.78 3.65
N PHE A 79 -0.79 -13.26 2.88
CA PHE A 79 -0.95 -12.91 1.48
C PHE A 79 -1.67 -11.56 1.34
N TYR A 80 -1.28 -10.78 0.35
CA TYR A 80 -1.98 -9.55 -0.02
C TYR A 80 -2.05 -9.38 -1.53
N TRP A 81 -2.92 -8.47 -1.94
CA TRP A 81 -2.89 -7.82 -3.23
C TRP A 81 -2.74 -6.31 -3.04
N GLU A 82 -2.22 -5.63 -4.05
CA GLU A 82 -2.09 -4.18 -4.04
C GLU A 82 -2.41 -3.56 -5.39
N VAL A 83 -2.86 -2.31 -5.36
CA VAL A 83 -3.16 -1.49 -6.54
C VAL A 83 -2.83 -0.04 -6.24
N GLY A 84 -2.45 0.73 -7.25
CA GLY A 84 -2.15 2.14 -7.07
C GLY A 84 -2.01 2.92 -8.37
N PRO A 85 -2.22 4.25 -8.37
CA PRO A 85 -1.72 5.10 -9.42
C PRO A 85 -0.19 5.19 -9.36
N ASN A 86 0.42 5.12 -10.54
CA ASN A 86 1.84 5.35 -10.74
C ASN A 86 2.05 6.64 -11.55
N ALA A 87 2.53 7.67 -10.87
CA ALA A 87 2.79 8.98 -11.43
C ALA A 87 3.92 8.99 -12.46
N LEU A 88 4.96 8.16 -12.27
CA LEU A 88 6.11 8.11 -13.17
C LEU A 88 5.70 7.68 -14.58
N ILE A 89 4.89 6.63 -14.69
CA ILE A 89 4.46 6.08 -15.99
C ILE A 89 3.10 6.61 -16.46
N LEU A 90 2.49 7.55 -15.72
CA LEU A 90 1.12 8.03 -15.93
C LEU A 90 0.16 6.85 -16.14
N GLY A 91 0.12 5.96 -15.15
CA GLY A 91 -0.56 4.69 -15.26
C GLY A 91 -0.93 4.09 -13.92
N LEU A 92 -0.99 2.77 -13.88
CA LEU A 92 -1.36 2.00 -12.71
C LEU A 92 -0.27 0.98 -12.38
N ASN A 93 -0.19 0.64 -11.11
CA ASN A 93 0.47 -0.56 -10.62
C ASN A 93 -0.56 -1.48 -9.98
N ALA A 94 -0.38 -2.79 -10.14
CA ALA A 94 -1.08 -3.78 -9.33
C ALA A 94 -0.20 -5.00 -9.15
N GLY A 95 -0.41 -5.73 -8.07
CA GLY A 95 0.37 -6.92 -7.79
C GLY A 95 -0.17 -7.72 -6.62
N ALA A 96 0.59 -8.76 -6.30
CA ALA A 96 0.32 -9.61 -5.17
C ALA A 96 1.64 -10.06 -4.56
N GLY A 97 1.58 -10.42 -3.29
CA GLY A 97 2.75 -10.90 -2.57
C GLY A 97 2.43 -11.40 -1.19
N ILE A 98 3.49 -11.50 -0.40
CA ILE A 98 3.48 -12.01 0.96
C ILE A 98 4.15 -11.02 1.90
N THR A 99 3.67 -10.99 3.14
CA THR A 99 4.28 -10.30 4.27
C THR A 99 4.44 -11.28 5.42
N TYR A 100 5.60 -11.26 6.07
CA TYR A 100 5.93 -12.04 7.25
C TYR A 100 6.32 -11.10 8.40
N PRO A 101 5.44 -10.90 9.40
CA PRO A 101 5.72 -10.05 10.56
C PRO A 101 6.60 -10.79 11.58
N LEU A 102 7.74 -10.19 11.91
CA LEU A 102 8.67 -10.62 12.96
C LEU A 102 8.52 -9.70 14.19
N PRO A 103 8.17 -10.23 15.38
CA PRO A 103 8.10 -9.41 16.59
C PRO A 103 9.50 -8.89 16.96
N MET A 104 9.63 -7.58 17.22
CA MET A 104 10.90 -6.96 17.63
C MET A 104 11.04 -6.81 19.16
N LYS A 105 9.91 -6.67 19.87
CA LYS A 105 9.79 -6.61 21.34
C LYS A 105 8.44 -7.19 21.75
N ASP A 106 8.22 -7.40 23.06
CA ASP A 106 6.93 -7.83 23.64
C ASP A 106 5.79 -6.78 23.48
N SER A 107 6.00 -5.72 22.70
CA SER A 107 5.00 -4.70 22.39
C SER A 107 4.12 -5.14 21.21
N ARG A 108 2.81 -4.95 21.33
CA ARG A 108 1.79 -5.37 20.36
C ARG A 108 1.87 -4.70 18.98
N PHE A 109 2.75 -3.71 18.79
CA PHE A 109 2.85 -2.94 17.54
C PHE A 109 4.29 -2.76 17.03
N ASP A 110 5.28 -3.37 17.70
CA ASP A 110 6.68 -3.32 17.29
C ASP A 110 7.02 -4.56 16.46
N TYR A 111 6.57 -4.56 15.20
CA TYR A 111 6.87 -5.63 14.25
C TYR A 111 7.78 -5.13 13.12
N LEU A 112 8.72 -5.99 12.73
CA LEU A 112 9.47 -5.89 11.48
C LEU A 112 8.75 -6.74 10.44
N TYR A 113 8.25 -6.14 9.38
CA TYR A 113 7.53 -6.83 8.32
C TYR A 113 8.47 -7.08 7.15
N LEU A 114 8.74 -8.36 6.87
CA LEU A 114 9.45 -8.78 5.66
C LEU A 114 8.43 -9.03 4.56
N SER A 115 8.52 -8.32 3.45
CA SER A 115 7.58 -8.44 2.35
C SER A 115 8.29 -8.78 1.04
N GLY A 116 7.57 -9.42 0.13
CA GLY A 116 8.05 -9.65 -1.23
C GLY A 116 6.92 -10.11 -2.14
N GLY A 117 7.09 -9.90 -3.44
CA GLY A 117 6.03 -10.21 -4.39
C GLY A 117 6.36 -9.82 -5.82
N LEU A 118 5.30 -9.76 -6.62
CA LEU A 118 5.35 -9.35 -8.01
C LEU A 118 4.36 -8.21 -8.22
N ASN A 119 4.87 -7.08 -8.68
CA ASN A 119 4.06 -6.00 -9.20
C ASN A 119 4.08 -5.99 -10.72
N VAL A 120 3.03 -5.44 -11.30
CA VAL A 120 2.91 -5.19 -12.72
C VAL A 120 2.62 -3.72 -12.89
N PHE A 121 3.40 -3.06 -13.74
CA PHE A 121 3.26 -1.65 -14.07
C PHE A 121 2.76 -1.50 -15.50
N TRP A 122 1.74 -0.67 -15.73
CA TRP A 122 1.31 -0.33 -17.10
C TRP A 122 0.83 1.11 -17.18
N GLY A 123 1.21 1.81 -18.25
CA GLY A 123 0.91 3.23 -18.40
C GLY A 123 1.36 3.78 -19.75
N VAL A 124 1.26 5.09 -19.89
CA VAL A 124 1.62 5.80 -21.14
C VAL A 124 3.06 5.53 -21.53
N LEU A 125 3.99 5.55 -20.57
CA LEU A 125 5.42 5.30 -20.84
C LEU A 125 5.76 3.84 -21.16
N THR A 126 4.89 2.90 -20.80
CA THR A 126 5.06 1.48 -21.16
C THR A 126 4.31 1.11 -22.43
N ALA A 127 3.74 2.09 -23.15
CA ALA A 127 2.81 1.86 -24.26
C ALA A 127 1.65 0.92 -23.88
N ILE A 128 1.21 0.98 -22.60
CA ILE A 128 0.17 0.12 -22.02
C ILE A 128 0.60 -1.36 -21.93
N ILE A 129 1.86 -1.69 -22.27
CA ILE A 129 2.41 -3.03 -22.07
C ILE A 129 2.64 -3.24 -20.57
N PRO A 130 2.06 -4.30 -19.97
CA PRO A 130 2.30 -4.63 -18.57
C PRO A 130 3.74 -5.12 -18.36
N ILE A 131 4.47 -4.47 -17.45
CA ILE A 131 5.86 -4.81 -17.11
C ILE A 131 5.88 -5.47 -15.73
N PRO A 132 6.20 -6.78 -15.63
CA PRO A 132 6.37 -7.44 -14.34
C PRO A 132 7.65 -6.95 -13.65
N ALA A 133 7.56 -6.75 -12.34
CA ALA A 133 8.64 -6.26 -11.50
C ALA A 133 8.61 -6.98 -10.14
N PRO A 134 9.48 -7.97 -9.94
CA PRO A 134 9.62 -8.59 -8.64
C PRO A 134 10.22 -7.60 -7.63
N TRP A 135 9.86 -7.74 -6.37
CA TRP A 135 10.37 -6.86 -5.33
C TRP A 135 10.44 -7.57 -3.98
N ILE A 136 11.28 -7.03 -3.11
CA ILE A 136 11.40 -7.38 -1.70
C ILE A 136 11.43 -6.11 -0.87
N GLY A 137 10.95 -6.19 0.36
CA GLY A 137 10.83 -5.04 1.23
C GLY A 137 10.89 -5.39 2.70
N VAL A 138 11.21 -4.38 3.49
CA VAL A 138 11.31 -4.42 4.95
C VAL A 138 10.69 -3.13 5.49
N THR A 139 9.72 -3.27 6.39
CA THR A 139 9.03 -2.15 7.02
C THR A 139 8.87 -2.38 8.52
N VAL A 140 8.62 -1.30 9.24
CA VAL A 140 8.31 -1.29 10.67
C VAL A 140 7.00 -0.56 10.91
N THR A 141 6.33 -0.89 12.01
CA THR A 141 5.23 -0.09 12.55
C THR A 141 5.62 0.60 13.86
N PHE A 142 5.12 1.82 14.07
CA PHE A 142 5.31 2.61 15.29
C PHE A 142 4.18 3.65 15.49
#